data_AF-A0A3Q2WCW5-F1
#
_entry.id   AF-A0A3Q2WCW5-F1
#
_cell.length_a   1.000
_cell.length_b   1.000
_cell.length_c   1.000
_cell.angle_alpha   90.00
_cell.angle_beta   90.00
_cell.angle_gamma   90.00
#
_symmetry.space_group_name_H-M   'P 1'
#
loop_
_entity.id
_entity.type
_entity.pdbx_description
1 polymer ?
#
loop_
_entity_poly.entity_id
_entity_poly.type
_entity_poly.pdbx_seq_one_letter_code
_entity_poly.pdbx_strand_id
1 'polypeptide(L)'
;MFAFCFFLSVLCPNFSNAKLQRDGKPKKAKEVDHIQHIPFKLREIMKAKDRMKTGSLKVKKPKKDKSEYFLDGDIPVPHFKRGKRESVKAYVQRMERETKHVMFLSKNQVDRKPEMDASEQERPAHCKSDKKKEYGKMKLQKLQQKKVNKQEDKMEEQMFIDDVPFGEVTMAPPSLSAKPRKAEVKSQKASKELLLNSLLGHTAVSTTKPSMAKQRIMEEERERAVEAYRQLKKQKQQQYEARTASMRKLKSLH
;
A
#
# COMPACT_ATOMS: atom_id res chain seq x y z
N MET A 1 -68.32 -35.93 17.39
CA MET A 1 -66.89 -35.73 17.09
C MET A 1 -66.06 -36.74 17.88
N PHE A 2 -65.73 -37.90 17.32
CA PHE A 2 -64.57 -38.68 17.74
C PHE A 2 -64.13 -39.53 16.55
N ALA A 3 -62.86 -39.34 16.16
CA ALA A 3 -62.29 -39.78 14.90
C ALA A 3 -62.01 -41.28 14.91
N PHE A 4 -62.28 -41.92 13.77
CA PHE A 4 -61.90 -43.28 13.45
C PHE A 4 -60.37 -43.43 13.38
N CYS A 5 -59.84 -44.35 14.18
CA CYS A 5 -58.52 -44.93 14.00
C CYS A 5 -58.57 -45.95 12.85
N PHE A 6 -57.74 -45.77 11.83
CA PHE A 6 -57.38 -46.85 10.91
C PHE A 6 -55.85 -46.99 10.87
N PHE A 7 -55.43 -48.22 11.15
CA PHE A 7 -54.08 -48.75 11.03
C PHE A 7 -53.54 -48.59 9.60
N LEU A 8 -52.25 -48.26 9.48
CA LEU A 8 -51.38 -48.97 8.54
C LEU A 8 -50.02 -49.20 9.21
N SER A 9 -49.68 -50.48 9.27
CA SER A 9 -48.43 -51.09 9.72
C SER A 9 -47.28 -50.80 8.76
N VAL A 10 -46.04 -50.85 9.27
CA VAL A 10 -44.85 -51.59 8.73
C VAL A 10 -43.70 -51.31 9.72
N LEU A 11 -43.46 -52.19 10.67
CA LEU A 11 -42.40 -53.22 10.67
C LEU A 11 -41.01 -52.68 11.08
N CYS A 12 -40.64 -52.86 12.36
CA CYS A 12 -39.24 -52.95 12.78
C CYS A 12 -38.63 -54.26 12.28
N PRO A 13 -37.30 -54.30 12.07
CA PRO A 13 -36.54 -55.23 12.92
C PRO A 13 -35.17 -54.71 13.38
N ASN A 14 -34.93 -54.89 14.67
CA ASN A 14 -33.73 -55.49 15.29
C ASN A 14 -32.34 -55.01 14.83
N PHE A 15 -31.75 -54.07 15.59
CA PHE A 15 -30.30 -53.92 15.65
C PHE A 15 -29.70 -55.04 16.53
N SER A 16 -29.09 -56.03 15.89
CA SER A 16 -28.28 -57.05 16.52
C SER A 16 -26.92 -56.48 16.97
N ASN A 17 -26.53 -56.83 18.19
CA ASN A 17 -25.20 -56.58 18.74
C ASN A 17 -24.14 -57.39 17.97
N ALA A 18 -23.37 -56.73 17.10
CA ALA A 18 -22.15 -57.29 16.52
C ALA A 18 -20.93 -56.64 17.19
N LYS A 19 -20.22 -57.43 18.01
CA LYS A 19 -18.91 -57.09 18.56
C LYS A 19 -17.91 -56.96 17.41
N LEU A 20 -17.42 -55.74 17.16
CA LEU A 20 -16.23 -55.55 16.33
C LEU A 20 -14.98 -55.61 17.21
N GLN A 21 -14.12 -56.55 16.83
CA GLN A 21 -12.81 -56.83 17.36
C GLN A 21 -11.95 -55.56 17.44
N ARG A 22 -11.19 -55.45 18.53
CA ARG A 22 -10.12 -54.46 18.70
C ARG A 22 -8.92 -54.94 17.88
N ASP A 23 -8.66 -54.27 16.77
CA ASP A 23 -7.38 -54.35 16.07
C ASP A 23 -6.58 -53.05 16.22
N GLY A 24 -5.26 -53.22 16.22
CA GLY A 24 -4.30 -52.35 16.89
C GLY A 24 -4.17 -50.93 16.35
N LYS A 25 -3.66 -50.05 17.23
CA LYS A 25 -3.20 -48.69 16.93
C LYS A 25 -2.35 -48.68 15.65
N PRO A 26 -2.68 -47.85 14.63
CA PRO A 26 -1.71 -47.56 13.59
C PRO A 26 -0.57 -46.75 14.23
N LYS A 27 0.64 -47.32 14.19
CA LYS A 27 1.89 -46.60 14.44
C LYS A 27 1.87 -45.37 13.53
N LYS A 28 1.98 -44.17 14.11
CA LYS A 28 2.20 -42.94 13.35
C LYS A 28 3.50 -43.10 12.57
N ALA A 29 3.39 -43.52 11.32
CA ALA A 29 4.43 -43.32 10.34
C ALA A 29 4.75 -41.83 10.36
N LYS A 30 6.04 -41.48 10.26
CA LYS A 30 6.50 -40.11 10.11
C LYS A 30 5.77 -39.54 8.90
N GLU A 31 4.69 -38.81 9.16
CA GLU A 31 3.92 -38.11 8.15
C GLU A 31 4.91 -37.11 7.55
N VAL A 32 5.44 -37.47 6.39
CA VAL A 32 6.30 -36.59 5.63
C VAL A 32 5.52 -35.30 5.49
N ASP A 33 6.15 -34.20 5.89
CA ASP A 33 5.53 -32.90 6.06
C ASP A 33 5.24 -32.29 4.67
N HIS A 34 4.38 -32.95 3.89
CA HIS A 34 4.00 -32.59 2.52
C HIS A 34 3.41 -31.17 2.47
N ILE A 35 2.92 -30.68 3.62
CA ILE A 35 2.46 -29.32 3.84
C ILE A 35 3.58 -28.30 3.57
N GLN A 36 4.84 -28.66 3.81
CA GLN A 36 5.99 -27.78 3.58
C GLN A 36 6.30 -27.56 2.09
N HIS A 37 6.00 -28.54 1.24
CA HIS A 37 6.23 -28.48 -0.21
C HIS A 37 5.08 -27.79 -0.97
N ILE A 38 3.93 -27.61 -0.30
CA ILE A 38 2.79 -26.85 -0.84
C ILE A 38 3.13 -25.34 -0.82
N PRO A 39 2.88 -24.61 -1.93
CA PRO A 39 3.06 -23.17 -2.01
C PRO A 39 2.38 -22.44 -0.84
N PHE A 40 3.07 -21.46 -0.27
CA PHE A 40 2.66 -20.75 0.96
C PHE A 40 1.21 -20.28 0.94
N LYS A 41 0.77 -19.72 -0.20
CA LYS A 41 -0.57 -19.18 -0.37
C LYS A 41 -1.66 -20.25 -0.29
N LEU A 42 -1.39 -21.44 -0.85
CA LEU A 42 -2.30 -22.57 -0.78
C LEU A 42 -2.36 -23.17 0.63
N ARG A 43 -1.22 -23.23 1.32
CA ARG A 43 -1.15 -23.63 2.74
C ARG A 43 -1.99 -22.72 3.64
N GLU A 44 -1.93 -21.41 3.40
CA GLU A 44 -2.70 -20.42 4.15
C GLU A 44 -4.21 -20.55 3.93
N ILE A 45 -4.63 -20.74 2.67
CA ILE A 45 -6.04 -20.97 2.30
C ILE A 45 -6.57 -22.28 2.90
N MET A 46 -5.79 -23.37 2.84
CA MET A 46 -6.17 -24.65 3.46
C MET A 46 -6.37 -24.47 4.97
N LYS A 47 -5.42 -23.84 5.67
CA LYS A 47 -5.54 -23.55 7.11
C LYS A 47 -6.75 -22.66 7.43
N ALA A 48 -7.05 -21.67 6.60
CA ALA A 48 -8.22 -20.82 6.77
C ALA A 48 -9.53 -21.61 6.58
N LYS A 49 -9.58 -22.48 5.57
CA LYS A 49 -10.72 -23.36 5.30
C LYS A 49 -10.96 -24.34 6.44
N ASP A 50 -9.90 -24.90 7.02
CA ASP A 50 -9.98 -25.80 8.17
C ASP A 50 -10.52 -25.08 9.42
N ARG A 51 -10.09 -23.82 9.65
CA ARG A 51 -10.64 -22.97 10.73
C ARG A 51 -12.11 -22.66 10.53
N MET A 52 -12.57 -22.48 9.29
CA MET A 52 -13.99 -22.30 9.00
C MET A 52 -14.78 -23.60 9.16
N LYS A 53 -14.21 -24.73 8.75
CA LYS A 53 -14.85 -26.05 8.81
C LYS A 53 -14.97 -26.60 10.24
N THR A 54 -13.99 -26.32 11.10
CA THR A 54 -13.97 -26.77 12.50
C THR A 54 -14.79 -25.86 13.44
N GLY A 55 -15.35 -24.76 12.91
CA GLY A 55 -16.07 -23.76 13.69
C GLY A 55 -15.13 -22.99 14.62
N SER A 56 -15.35 -21.68 14.76
CA SER A 56 -14.59 -20.88 15.73
C SER A 56 -14.98 -21.31 17.14
N LEU A 57 -14.16 -22.16 17.77
CA LEU A 57 -14.27 -22.42 19.20
C LEU A 57 -14.11 -21.09 19.93
N LYS A 58 -15.22 -20.52 20.40
CA LYS A 58 -15.26 -19.31 21.20
C LYS A 58 -14.33 -19.51 22.39
N VAL A 59 -13.19 -18.83 22.37
CA VAL A 59 -12.29 -18.73 23.51
C VAL A 59 -13.09 -18.14 24.67
N LYS A 60 -13.36 -18.94 25.70
CA LYS A 60 -13.97 -18.46 26.94
C LYS A 60 -13.05 -17.40 27.53
N LYS A 61 -13.54 -16.16 27.64
CA LYS A 61 -12.83 -15.08 28.34
C LYS A 61 -12.59 -15.52 29.79
N PRO A 62 -11.36 -15.39 30.33
CA PRO A 62 -11.14 -15.60 31.75
C PRO A 62 -11.88 -14.51 32.55
N LYS A 63 -12.51 -14.91 33.66
CA LYS A 63 -13.06 -13.97 34.65
C LYS A 63 -11.88 -13.17 35.25
N LYS A 64 -11.97 -11.84 35.20
CA LYS A 64 -11.04 -10.95 35.92
C LYS A 64 -11.38 -11.02 37.41
N ASP A 65 -10.48 -11.59 38.19
CA ASP A 65 -10.49 -11.42 39.64
C ASP A 65 -10.03 -9.99 39.98
N LYS A 66 -10.63 -9.44 41.04
CA LYS A 66 -10.45 -8.08 41.53
C LYS A 66 -9.04 -7.90 42.12
N SER A 67 -8.36 -6.85 41.73
CA SER A 67 -7.17 -6.33 42.42
C SER A 67 -7.21 -4.81 42.40
N GLU A 68 -6.79 -4.24 43.52
CA GLU A 68 -6.86 -2.84 43.95
C GLU A 68 -6.47 -1.77 42.93
N TYR A 69 -6.90 -0.55 43.22
CA TYR A 69 -6.65 0.72 42.55
C TYR A 69 -5.22 0.85 41.97
N PHE A 70 -5.06 0.48 40.70
CA PHE A 70 -3.90 0.88 39.90
C PHE A 70 -4.21 2.25 39.30
N LEU A 71 -3.36 3.23 39.59
CA LEU A 71 -3.35 4.49 38.87
C LEU A 71 -3.11 4.21 37.39
N ASP A 72 -3.80 4.95 36.53
CA ASP A 72 -3.92 4.67 35.11
C ASP A 72 -2.53 4.69 34.43
N GLY A 73 -1.99 3.50 34.17
CA GLY A 73 -0.73 3.29 33.41
C GLY A 73 0.44 2.63 34.15
N ASP A 74 0.28 2.18 35.40
CA ASP A 74 1.33 1.40 36.07
C ASP A 74 1.28 -0.08 35.68
N ILE A 75 2.45 -0.66 35.36
CA ILE A 75 2.55 -2.07 34.96
C ILE A 75 2.39 -2.95 36.19
N PRO A 76 1.44 -3.90 36.18
CA PRO A 76 1.26 -4.81 37.31
C PRO A 76 2.49 -5.69 37.46
N VAL A 77 3.06 -5.72 38.67
CA VAL A 77 4.20 -6.58 39.02
C VAL A 77 3.68 -7.99 39.34
N PRO A 78 3.95 -9.01 38.51
CA PRO A 78 3.43 -10.35 38.77
C PRO A 78 4.19 -11.03 39.92
N HIS A 79 3.44 -11.56 40.90
CA HIS A 79 4.03 -12.38 41.96
C HIS A 79 4.12 -13.85 41.52
N PHE A 80 5.34 -14.35 41.32
CA PHE A 80 5.56 -15.73 40.90
C PHE A 80 5.66 -16.68 42.09
N LYS A 81 4.57 -17.38 42.38
CA LYS A 81 4.55 -18.55 43.28
C LYS A 81 4.04 -19.78 42.51
N ARG A 82 4.65 -20.94 42.73
CA ARG A 82 4.22 -22.20 42.09
C ARG A 82 2.91 -22.68 42.70
N GLY A 83 1.92 -23.00 41.86
CA GLY A 83 0.65 -23.53 42.33
C GLY A 83 0.78 -24.95 42.90
N LYS A 84 -0.08 -25.33 43.85
CA LYS A 84 -0.03 -26.67 44.50
C LYS A 84 -0.20 -27.84 43.52
N ARG A 85 -0.94 -27.65 42.42
CA ARG A 85 -1.21 -28.67 41.38
C ARG A 85 -0.45 -28.41 40.08
N GLU A 86 0.49 -27.48 40.09
CA GLU A 86 1.22 -27.07 38.91
C GLU A 86 2.52 -27.87 38.75
N SER A 87 2.77 -28.38 37.54
CA SER A 87 4.06 -28.98 37.22
C SER A 87 5.16 -27.91 37.08
N VAL A 88 6.41 -28.28 37.37
CA VAL A 88 7.57 -27.36 37.25
C VAL A 88 7.62 -26.70 35.87
N LYS A 89 7.39 -27.47 34.81
CA LYS A 89 7.40 -26.98 33.43
C LYS A 89 6.29 -25.95 33.17
N ALA A 90 5.08 -26.19 33.68
CA ALA A 90 3.97 -25.24 33.53
C ALA A 90 4.24 -23.92 34.28
N TYR A 91 4.88 -24.00 35.45
CA TYR A 91 5.28 -22.83 36.23
C TYR A 91 6.28 -21.95 35.47
N VAL A 92 7.35 -22.56 34.95
CA VAL A 92 8.36 -21.85 34.15
C VAL A 92 7.73 -21.22 32.92
N GLN A 93 6.82 -21.92 32.23
CA GLN A 93 6.10 -21.37 31.07
C GLN A 93 5.15 -20.21 31.43
N ARG A 94 4.50 -20.23 32.61
CA ARG A 94 3.73 -19.06 33.07
C ARG A 94 4.67 -17.90 33.33
N MET A 95 5.74 -18.13 34.09
CA MET A 95 6.73 -17.12 34.41
C MET A 95 7.29 -16.46 33.13
N GLU A 96 7.73 -17.24 32.16
CA GLU A 96 8.25 -16.73 30.89
C GLU A 96 7.24 -15.89 30.12
N ARG A 97 5.96 -16.28 30.11
CA ARG A 97 4.90 -15.54 29.41
C ARG A 97 4.62 -14.20 30.08
N GLU A 98 4.46 -14.20 31.39
CA GLU A 98 4.23 -12.96 32.16
C GLU A 98 5.43 -12.03 32.07
N THR A 99 6.66 -12.55 32.19
CA THR A 99 7.89 -11.76 32.03
C THR A 99 7.97 -11.14 30.63
N LYS A 100 7.66 -11.90 29.57
CA LYS A 100 7.61 -11.36 28.20
C LYS A 100 6.54 -10.28 28.08
N HIS A 101 5.40 -10.46 28.75
CA HIS A 101 4.31 -9.50 28.71
C HIS A 101 4.65 -8.20 29.44
N VAL A 102 5.17 -8.27 30.67
CA VAL A 102 5.66 -7.12 31.44
C VAL A 102 6.76 -6.39 30.67
N MET A 103 7.74 -7.12 30.13
CA MET A 103 8.80 -6.55 29.30
C MET A 103 8.24 -5.83 28.06
N PHE A 104 7.20 -6.39 27.43
CA PHE A 104 6.51 -5.73 26.34
C PHE A 104 5.82 -4.44 26.80
N LEU A 105 5.09 -4.47 27.91
CA LEU A 105 4.42 -3.28 28.44
C LEU A 105 5.45 -2.18 28.78
N SER A 106 6.56 -2.52 29.44
CA SER A 106 7.62 -1.57 29.80
C SER A 106 8.24 -0.90 28.58
N LYS A 107 8.48 -1.66 27.50
CA LYS A 107 9.02 -1.11 26.25
C LYS A 107 8.06 -0.17 25.52
N ASN A 108 6.76 -0.29 25.78
CA ASN A 108 5.73 0.54 25.17
C ASN A 108 5.23 1.65 26.10
N GLN A 109 5.73 1.72 27.34
CA GLN A 109 5.45 2.86 28.20
C GLN A 109 6.05 4.12 27.60
N VAL A 110 5.37 5.23 27.83
CA VAL A 110 5.93 6.54 27.55
C VAL A 110 6.98 6.85 28.63
N ASP A 111 8.13 7.40 28.24
CA ASP A 111 9.14 7.87 29.19
C ASP A 111 8.51 8.96 30.08
N ARG A 112 8.10 8.59 31.29
CA ARG A 112 7.60 9.54 32.28
C ARG A 112 8.79 10.32 32.82
N LYS A 113 9.05 11.47 32.22
CA LYS A 113 9.92 12.50 32.79
C LYS A 113 9.09 13.30 33.79
N PRO A 114 9.23 13.09 35.11
CA PRO A 114 8.38 13.74 36.10
C PRO A 114 8.58 15.26 36.16
N GLU A 115 9.68 15.73 35.56
CA GLU A 115 10.11 17.14 35.55
C GLU A 115 9.57 17.94 34.35
N MET A 116 8.79 17.33 33.44
CA MET A 116 8.30 17.98 32.21
C MET A 116 6.77 18.10 32.14
N ASP A 117 6.29 19.22 31.61
CA ASP A 117 4.86 19.56 31.46
C ASP A 117 4.07 18.52 30.65
N ALA A 118 2.80 18.31 31.06
CA ALA A 118 1.91 17.24 30.58
C ALA A 118 1.66 17.20 29.07
N SER A 119 1.88 18.31 28.34
CA SER A 119 1.67 18.40 26.90
C SER A 119 2.76 17.72 26.06
N GLU A 120 3.95 17.52 26.62
CA GLU A 120 5.09 16.89 25.92
C GLU A 120 5.25 15.40 26.26
N GLN A 121 4.51 14.93 27.26
CA GLN A 121 4.68 13.64 27.92
C GLN A 121 3.90 12.47 27.29
N GLU A 122 3.06 12.70 26.28
CA GLU A 122 2.23 11.64 25.67
C GLU A 122 2.88 10.92 24.47
N ARG A 123 4.13 11.26 24.11
CA ARG A 123 4.75 10.67 22.91
C ARG A 123 5.26 9.25 23.19
N PRO A 124 4.75 8.20 22.50
CA PRO A 124 5.20 6.83 22.71
C PRO A 124 6.71 6.70 22.47
N ALA A 125 7.41 5.94 23.34
CA ALA A 125 8.87 5.81 23.40
C ALA A 125 9.53 5.37 22.07
N HIS A 126 8.77 4.74 21.17
CA HIS A 126 9.22 4.36 19.83
C HIS A 126 8.65 5.29 18.73
N CYS A 127 8.62 6.59 18.97
CA CYS A 127 8.34 7.56 17.93
C CYS A 127 9.53 7.63 16.97
N LYS A 128 9.31 7.19 15.71
CA LYS A 128 10.25 7.46 14.61
C LYS A 128 10.57 8.95 14.60
N SER A 129 11.84 9.31 14.33
CA SER A 129 12.23 10.70 14.16
C SER A 129 11.30 11.39 13.15
N ASP A 130 11.01 12.67 13.37
CA ASP A 130 10.02 13.39 12.55
C ASP A 130 10.43 13.39 11.07
N LYS A 131 11.73 13.47 10.79
CA LYS A 131 12.32 13.28 9.45
C LYS A 131 11.94 11.95 8.80
N LYS A 132 11.86 10.85 9.56
CA LYS A 132 11.46 9.53 9.04
C LYS A 132 9.96 9.46 8.76
N LYS A 133 9.13 10.14 9.56
CA LYS A 133 7.68 10.26 9.32
C LYS A 133 7.41 11.06 8.05
N GLU A 134 8.06 12.21 7.89
CA GLU A 134 7.96 13.06 6.70
C GLU A 134 8.42 12.32 5.44
N TYR A 135 9.55 11.63 5.49
CA TYR A 135 10.03 10.82 4.37
C TYR A 135 9.01 9.73 3.98
N GLY A 136 8.35 9.11 4.96
CA GLY A 136 7.28 8.14 4.72
C GLY A 136 6.08 8.76 4.01
N LYS A 137 5.63 9.94 4.46
CA LYS A 137 4.53 10.70 3.85
C LYS A 137 4.88 11.14 2.42
N MET A 138 6.06 11.70 2.20
CA MET A 138 6.57 12.13 0.89
C MET A 138 6.60 10.95 -0.10
N LYS A 139 7.08 9.78 0.33
CA LYS A 139 7.11 8.58 -0.52
C LYS A 139 5.71 8.12 -0.93
N LEU A 140 4.74 8.20 -0.02
CA LEU A 140 3.35 7.86 -0.29
C LEU A 140 2.72 8.83 -1.31
N GLN A 141 2.94 10.14 -1.13
CA GLN A 141 2.45 11.17 -2.03
C GLN A 141 3.01 10.99 -3.45
N LYS A 142 4.32 10.71 -3.58
CA LYS A 142 4.95 10.43 -4.88
C LYS A 142 4.35 9.21 -5.59
N LEU A 143 3.97 8.19 -4.83
CA LEU A 143 3.32 6.99 -5.39
C LEU A 143 1.91 7.31 -5.91
N GLN A 144 1.14 8.12 -5.17
CA GLN A 144 -0.19 8.58 -5.59
C GLN A 144 -0.10 9.44 -6.85
N GLN A 145 0.82 10.41 -6.88
CA GLN A 145 1.04 11.26 -8.05
C GLN A 145 1.42 10.42 -9.28
N LYS A 146 2.31 9.44 -9.14
CA LYS A 146 2.67 8.53 -10.25
C LYS A 146 1.46 7.75 -10.80
N LYS A 147 0.46 7.44 -9.96
CA LYS A 147 -0.77 6.78 -10.41
C LYS A 147 -1.65 7.73 -11.22
N VAL A 148 -1.81 8.97 -10.76
CA VAL A 148 -2.57 10.01 -11.45
C VAL A 148 -1.94 10.31 -12.80
N ASN A 149 -0.63 10.60 -12.84
CA ASN A 149 0.07 10.84 -14.10
C ASN A 149 -0.07 9.66 -15.07
N LYS A 150 0.05 8.42 -14.59
CA LYS A 150 -0.14 7.24 -15.44
C LYS A 150 -1.58 7.10 -15.95
N GLN A 151 -2.57 7.60 -15.22
CA GLN A 151 -3.96 7.64 -15.69
C GLN A 151 -4.12 8.72 -16.76
N GLU A 152 -3.52 9.90 -16.56
CA GLU A 152 -3.48 10.98 -17.55
C GLU A 152 -2.80 10.53 -18.84
N ASP A 153 -1.60 9.94 -18.78
CA ASP A 153 -0.87 9.42 -19.94
C ASP A 153 -1.74 8.43 -20.75
N LYS A 154 -2.48 7.56 -20.07
CA LYS A 154 -3.38 6.60 -20.74
C LYS A 154 -4.59 7.27 -21.38
N MET A 155 -5.14 8.30 -20.74
CA MET A 155 -6.24 9.07 -21.32
C MET A 155 -5.76 9.84 -22.56
N GLU A 156 -4.55 10.41 -22.51
CA GLU A 156 -3.91 11.03 -23.67
C GLU A 156 -3.68 10.02 -24.79
N GLU A 157 -3.07 8.87 -24.50
CA GLU A 157 -2.90 7.79 -25.47
C GLU A 157 -4.24 7.42 -26.14
N GLN A 158 -5.31 7.27 -25.36
CA GLN A 158 -6.64 6.96 -25.89
C GLN A 158 -7.23 8.07 -26.77
N MET A 159 -6.92 9.34 -26.49
CA MET A 159 -7.35 10.47 -27.32
C MET A 159 -6.64 10.54 -28.66
N PHE A 160 -5.44 9.96 -28.78
CA PHE A 160 -4.62 9.96 -30.01
C PHE A 160 -4.63 8.62 -30.76
N ILE A 161 -5.50 7.67 -30.39
CA ILE A 161 -5.74 6.45 -31.16
C ILE A 161 -6.85 6.74 -32.18
N ASP A 162 -6.48 6.77 -33.46
CA ASP A 162 -7.44 6.83 -34.57
C ASP A 162 -7.82 5.40 -35.00
N ASP A 163 -9.10 5.06 -34.90
CA ASP A 163 -9.64 3.78 -35.36
C ASP A 163 -9.84 3.81 -36.89
N VAL A 164 -8.85 3.33 -37.64
CA VAL A 164 -8.89 3.25 -39.10
C VAL A 164 -9.42 1.88 -39.55
N PRO A 165 -10.46 1.81 -40.41
CA PRO A 165 -10.99 0.54 -40.89
C PRO A 165 -9.98 -0.22 -41.77
N PHE A 166 -9.97 -1.54 -41.65
CA PHE A 166 -9.08 -2.42 -42.41
C PHE A 166 -9.34 -2.28 -43.92
N GLY A 167 -8.35 -1.80 -44.67
CA GLY A 167 -8.41 -1.61 -46.12
C GLY A 167 -8.05 -0.19 -46.59
N GLU A 168 -8.09 0.81 -45.71
CA GLU A 168 -7.55 2.15 -45.97
C GLU A 168 -6.06 2.17 -45.64
N VAL A 169 -5.20 2.38 -46.66
CA VAL A 169 -3.74 2.44 -46.48
C VAL A 169 -3.39 3.81 -45.91
N THR A 170 -3.53 3.98 -44.61
CA THR A 170 -2.86 5.08 -43.92
C THR A 170 -1.38 4.72 -43.81
N MET A 171 -0.54 5.34 -44.64
CA MET A 171 0.90 5.28 -44.48
C MET A 171 1.24 5.91 -43.13
N ALA A 172 1.44 5.08 -42.09
CA ALA A 172 2.06 5.54 -40.86
C ALA A 172 3.34 6.30 -41.24
N PRO A 173 3.58 7.50 -40.69
CA PRO A 173 4.79 8.24 -41.01
C PRO A 173 5.98 7.32 -40.76
N PRO A 174 6.87 7.11 -41.75
CA PRO A 174 7.93 6.13 -41.63
C PRO A 174 8.81 6.47 -40.43
N SER A 175 8.79 5.61 -39.41
CA SER A 175 9.63 5.78 -38.25
C SER A 175 11.08 5.45 -38.63
N LEU A 176 11.92 6.47 -38.76
CA LEU A 176 13.35 6.31 -39.05
C LEU A 176 14.09 5.75 -37.82
N SER A 177 13.93 4.46 -37.54
CA SER A 177 14.68 3.73 -36.49
C SER A 177 16.04 3.21 -36.97
N ALA A 178 16.36 3.39 -38.25
CA ALA A 178 17.60 2.96 -38.86
C ALA A 178 18.76 3.90 -38.48
N LYS A 179 19.78 3.35 -37.82
CA LYS A 179 21.06 4.06 -37.65
C LYS A 179 21.68 4.27 -39.04
N PRO A 180 22.08 5.49 -39.42
CA PRO A 180 22.69 5.73 -40.72
C PRO A 180 23.96 4.88 -40.88
N ARG A 181 23.99 4.03 -41.92
CA ARG A 181 25.06 3.05 -42.19
C ARG A 181 26.47 3.67 -42.31
N LYS A 182 26.55 4.98 -42.56
CA LYS A 182 27.80 5.74 -42.74
C LYS A 182 28.09 6.76 -41.62
N ALA A 183 27.35 6.74 -40.51
CA ALA A 183 27.74 7.54 -39.36
C ALA A 183 28.96 6.89 -38.69
N GLU A 184 30.15 7.40 -39.01
CA GLU A 184 31.33 7.16 -38.18
C GLU A 184 30.99 7.53 -36.74
N VAL A 185 31.06 6.56 -35.84
CA VAL A 185 31.04 6.80 -34.40
C VAL A 185 32.36 7.48 -34.05
N LYS A 186 32.45 8.77 -34.34
CA LYS A 186 33.63 9.57 -33.99
C LYS A 186 33.71 9.58 -32.47
N SER A 187 34.77 8.99 -31.94
CA SER A 187 35.13 9.13 -30.54
C SER A 187 35.17 10.61 -30.21
N GLN A 188 34.52 10.97 -29.09
CA GLN A 188 34.35 12.33 -28.62
C GLN A 188 35.72 12.95 -28.31
N LYS A 189 36.44 13.49 -29.30
CA LYS A 189 37.73 14.16 -29.08
C LYS A 189 38.15 15.13 -30.20
N ALA A 190 37.18 15.75 -30.88
CA ALA A 190 37.43 16.99 -31.60
C ALA A 190 36.24 17.92 -31.36
N SER A 191 36.49 19.01 -30.64
CA SER A 191 35.54 20.10 -30.40
C SER A 191 35.17 20.75 -31.73
N LYS A 192 34.15 20.21 -32.39
CA LYS A 192 33.50 20.83 -33.53
C LYS A 192 32.58 21.92 -33.01
N GLU A 193 33.15 23.06 -32.64
CA GLU A 193 32.35 24.25 -32.44
C GLU A 193 31.84 24.70 -33.82
N LEU A 194 30.53 24.93 -33.93
CA LEU A 194 29.93 25.40 -35.17
C LEU A 194 30.52 26.77 -35.49
N LEU A 195 30.86 27.03 -36.76
CA LEU A 195 31.43 28.31 -37.19
C LEU A 195 30.55 29.51 -36.78
N LEU A 196 29.23 29.31 -36.72
CA LEU A 196 28.27 30.31 -36.25
C LEU A 196 28.48 30.69 -34.77
N ASN A 197 28.95 29.78 -33.92
CA ASN A 197 29.24 30.08 -32.50
C ASN A 197 30.41 31.07 -32.38
N SER A 198 31.41 30.96 -33.26
CA SER A 198 32.50 31.93 -33.37
C SER A 198 32.01 33.30 -33.85
N LEU A 199 31.10 33.31 -34.83
CA LEU A 199 30.58 34.55 -35.41
C LEU A 199 29.60 35.30 -34.50
N LEU A 200 28.79 34.58 -33.73
CA LEU A 200 27.81 35.15 -32.80
C LEU A 200 28.40 35.44 -31.41
N GLY A 201 29.69 35.13 -31.17
CA GLY A 201 30.32 35.28 -29.85
C GLY A 201 29.71 34.39 -28.77
N HIS A 202 28.90 33.40 -29.16
CA HIS A 202 28.29 32.45 -28.26
C HIS A 202 29.24 31.26 -28.12
N THR A 203 30.04 31.25 -27.05
CA THR A 203 30.77 30.04 -26.66
C THR A 203 29.75 28.91 -26.53
N ALA A 204 30.07 27.74 -27.12
CA ALA A 204 29.15 26.61 -27.19
C ALA A 204 28.53 26.40 -25.81
N VAL A 205 27.22 26.65 -25.67
CA VAL A 205 26.52 26.50 -24.40
C VAL A 205 26.83 25.11 -23.90
N SER A 206 27.63 25.05 -22.83
CA SER A 206 28.19 23.81 -22.35
C SER A 206 27.04 22.83 -22.15
N THR A 207 27.10 21.66 -22.79
CA THR A 207 26.12 20.57 -22.63
C THR A 207 26.15 19.98 -21.22
N THR A 208 26.98 20.53 -20.33
CA THR A 208 26.99 20.26 -18.90
C THR A 208 25.74 20.86 -18.25
N LYS A 209 25.10 20.05 -17.40
CA LYS A 209 23.95 20.48 -16.62
C LYS A 209 24.33 21.74 -15.84
N PRO A 210 23.53 22.82 -15.88
CA PRO A 210 23.81 24.01 -15.10
C PRO A 210 23.85 23.67 -13.60
N SER A 211 24.68 24.38 -12.82
CA SER A 211 24.68 24.27 -11.36
C SER A 211 23.26 24.42 -10.81
N MET A 212 22.94 23.72 -9.71
CA MET A 212 21.61 23.76 -9.08
C MET A 212 21.09 25.18 -8.83
N ALA A 213 21.98 26.12 -8.48
CA ALA A 213 21.60 27.53 -8.29
C ALA A 213 21.17 28.18 -9.61
N LYS A 214 21.90 27.92 -10.71
CA LYS A 214 21.58 28.44 -12.04
C LYS A 214 20.30 27.81 -12.59
N GLN A 215 20.07 26.53 -12.32
CA GLN A 215 18.83 25.85 -12.70
C GLN A 215 17.61 26.51 -12.03
N ARG A 216 17.68 26.84 -10.73
CA ARG A 216 16.60 27.53 -10.02
C ARG A 216 16.28 28.90 -10.62
N ILE A 217 17.30 29.68 -10.99
CA ILE A 217 17.10 30.99 -11.62
C ILE A 217 16.39 30.82 -12.97
N MET A 218 16.85 29.88 -13.81
CA MET A 218 16.23 29.62 -15.11
C MET A 218 14.79 29.10 -14.99
N GLU A 219 14.51 28.26 -13.99
CA GLU A 219 13.16 27.74 -13.73
C GLU A 219 12.22 28.85 -13.24
N GLU A 220 12.67 29.72 -12.34
CA GLU A 220 11.88 30.87 -11.87
C GLU A 220 11.56 31.85 -13.02
N GLU A 221 12.54 32.16 -13.88
CA GLU A 221 12.31 33.00 -15.06
C GLU A 221 11.30 32.36 -16.01
N ARG A 222 11.39 31.05 -16.21
CA ARG A 222 10.44 30.30 -17.04
C ARG A 222 9.04 30.34 -16.45
N GLU A 223 8.88 30.12 -15.15
CA GLU A 223 7.58 30.19 -14.46
C GLU A 223 6.96 31.58 -14.61
N ARG A 224 7.75 32.63 -14.36
CA ARG A 224 7.32 34.03 -14.50
C ARG A 224 6.83 34.34 -15.93
N ALA A 225 7.54 33.86 -16.95
CA ALA A 225 7.14 34.02 -18.35
C ALA A 225 5.84 33.27 -18.70
N VAL A 226 5.67 32.05 -18.19
CA VAL A 226 4.45 31.25 -18.40
C VAL A 226 3.25 31.90 -17.72
N GLU A 227 3.40 32.39 -16.50
CA GLU A 227 2.33 33.09 -15.79
C GLU A 227 1.90 34.35 -16.53
N ALA A 228 2.85 35.17 -16.97
CA ALA A 228 2.57 36.36 -17.77
C ALA A 228 1.83 35.99 -19.07
N TYR A 229 2.26 34.94 -19.76
CA TYR A 229 1.59 34.46 -20.96
C TYR A 229 0.15 33.99 -20.68
N ARG A 230 -0.07 33.23 -19.60
CA ARG A 230 -1.41 32.76 -19.19
C ARG A 230 -2.34 33.94 -18.90
N GLN A 231 -1.85 34.95 -18.17
CA GLN A 231 -2.63 36.16 -17.87
C GLN A 231 -2.99 36.92 -19.15
N LEU A 232 -2.03 37.12 -20.06
CA LEU A 232 -2.24 37.81 -21.33
C LEU A 232 -3.25 37.05 -22.21
N LYS A 233 -3.17 35.72 -22.24
CA LYS A 233 -4.15 34.90 -22.97
C LYS A 233 -5.55 34.98 -22.37
N LYS A 234 -5.68 34.97 -21.05
CA LYS A 234 -6.95 35.13 -20.35
C LYS A 234 -7.61 36.49 -20.65
N GLN A 235 -6.82 37.57 -20.65
CA GLN A 235 -7.31 38.90 -21.01
C GLN A 235 -7.80 38.95 -22.47
N LYS A 236 -7.04 38.39 -23.42
CA LYS A 236 -7.45 38.30 -24.83
C LYS A 236 -8.75 37.53 -25.02
N GLN A 237 -8.94 36.45 -24.27
CA GLN A 237 -10.18 35.67 -24.31
C GLN A 237 -11.38 36.49 -23.80
N GLN A 238 -11.24 37.16 -22.67
CA GLN A 238 -12.29 38.03 -22.12
C GLN A 238 -12.66 39.17 -23.08
N GLN A 239 -11.68 39.78 -23.74
CA GLN A 239 -11.93 40.80 -24.77
C GLN A 239 -12.72 40.24 -25.96
N TYR A 240 -12.40 39.02 -26.40
CA TYR A 240 -13.12 38.35 -27.48
C TYR A 240 -14.57 38.00 -27.07
N GLU A 241 -14.77 37.51 -25.85
CA GLU A 241 -16.10 37.24 -25.29
C GLU A 241 -16.94 38.52 -25.14
N ALA A 242 -16.35 39.61 -24.64
CA ALA A 242 -17.02 40.90 -24.55
C ALA A 242 -17.41 41.46 -25.94
N ARG A 243 -16.50 41.35 -26.92
CA ARG A 243 -16.76 41.79 -28.31
C ARG A 243 -17.82 40.93 -28.99
N THR A 244 -17.82 39.63 -28.77
CA THR A 244 -18.85 38.74 -29.33
C THR A 244 -20.21 38.96 -28.67
N ALA A 245 -20.25 39.19 -27.36
CA ALA A 245 -21.47 39.53 -26.63
C ALA A 245 -22.06 40.89 -27.09
N SER A 246 -21.23 41.92 -27.28
CA SER A 246 -21.69 43.21 -27.81
C SER A 246 -22.26 43.09 -29.22
N MET A 247 -21.59 42.33 -30.09
CA MET A 247 -22.09 42.03 -31.45
C MET A 247 -23.42 41.27 -31.43
N ARG A 248 -23.62 40.33 -30.49
CA ARG A 248 -24.90 39.62 -30.33
C ARG A 248 -26.01 40.57 -29.87
N LYS A 249 -25.75 41.46 -28.91
CA LYS A 249 -26.73 42.47 -28.45
C LYS A 249 -27.16 43.41 -29.57
N LEU A 250 -26.24 43.82 -30.44
CA LEU A 250 -26.57 44.66 -31.60
C LEU A 250 -27.47 43.93 -32.60
N LYS A 251 -27.22 42.64 -32.84
CA LYS A 251 -28.05 41.81 -33.74
C LYS A 251 -29.45 41.49 -33.19
N SER A 252 -29.66 41.54 -31.87
CA SER A 252 -30.97 41.28 -31.26
C SER A 252 -31.88 42.51 -31.17
N LEU A 253 -31.36 43.71 -31.49
CA LEU A 253 -32.10 44.98 -31.44
C LEU A 253 -32.68 45.38 -32.81
N HIS A 254 -32.47 44.57 -33.84
CA HIS A 254 -32.93 44.78 -35.21
C HIS A 254 -33.74 43.55 -35.66
#